data_AF-A0A7W0H6H9-F1
#
_entry.id   AF-A0A7W0H6H9-F1
#
_cell.length_a   1.000
_cell.length_b   1.000
_cell.length_c   1.000
_cell.angle_alpha   90.00
_cell.angle_beta   90.00
_cell.angle_gamma   90.00
#
_symmetry.space_group_name_H-M   'P 1'
#
loop_
_entity.id
_entity.type
_entity.pdbx_description
1 polymer ?
#
loop_
_entity_poly.entity_id
_entity_poly.type
_entity_poly.pdbx_seq_one_letter_code
_entity_poly.pdbx_strand_id
1 'polypeptide(L)'
;MLDEDDRPVGLRCSDGAVEVASLPEVRVRRARALASAIVKPFDRSAALVFFGAVGLLGVLVFETVAAALVLDQNLVDSFYGAVKTLVTVDPNPAVKDGPEWFKLAISASMLIALLFAAAFTGGLVERLIGRRLTGLLGRRAVPRSDHVVVVGLGQVGLRLAFAAAPLRHLGGRHR
;
A
#
# COMPACT_ATOMS: atom_id res chain seq x y z
N MET A 1 16.73 25.10 -29.70
CA MET A 1 15.72 26.10 -29.31
C MET A 1 14.42 25.34 -29.12
N LEU A 2 14.05 25.03 -27.88
CA LEU A 2 12.74 24.47 -27.55
C LEU A 2 11.89 25.68 -27.12
N ASP A 3 10.78 25.91 -27.81
CA ASP A 3 9.88 27.04 -27.58
C ASP A 3 9.36 27.06 -26.13
N GLU A 4 9.40 28.26 -25.54
CA GLU A 4 9.04 28.57 -24.15
C GLU A 4 7.50 28.59 -23.92
N ASP A 5 6.71 28.24 -24.95
CA ASP A 5 5.25 28.45 -25.02
C ASP A 5 4.37 27.31 -24.49
N ASP A 6 4.92 26.15 -24.13
CA ASP A 6 4.11 25.00 -23.67
C ASP A 6 3.88 24.99 -22.14
N ARG A 7 3.58 26.16 -21.56
CA ARG A 7 3.22 26.28 -20.13
C ARG A 7 1.70 26.27 -19.98
N PRO A 8 1.12 25.38 -19.15
CA PRO A 8 -0.33 25.35 -18.96
C PRO A 8 -0.82 26.65 -18.29
N VAL A 9 -1.65 27.40 -19.00
CA VAL A 9 -2.25 28.66 -18.56
C VAL A 9 -3.64 28.40 -17.96
N GLY A 10 -3.93 29.01 -16.79
CA GLY A 10 -5.25 28.97 -16.18
C GLY A 10 -6.15 30.06 -16.74
N LEU A 11 -7.39 29.71 -17.13
CA LEU A 11 -8.40 30.68 -17.54
C LEU A 11 -9.43 30.85 -16.43
N ARG A 12 -9.66 32.09 -15.97
CA ARG A 12 -10.71 32.42 -15.00
C ARG A 12 -11.68 33.39 -15.67
N CYS A 13 -12.97 33.02 -15.72
CA CYS A 13 -14.00 33.97 -16.12
C CYS A 13 -14.45 34.78 -14.91
N SER A 14 -14.39 36.10 -15.01
CA SER A 14 -15.05 37.03 -14.09
C SER A 14 -15.85 38.04 -14.93
N ASP A 15 -17.12 38.22 -14.60
CA ASP A 15 -18.03 39.20 -15.25
C ASP A 15 -18.03 39.18 -16.79
N GLY A 16 -18.07 37.99 -17.38
CA GLY A 16 -18.17 37.82 -18.83
C GLY A 16 -16.87 38.08 -19.61
N ALA A 17 -15.78 38.45 -18.93
CA ALA A 17 -14.45 38.55 -19.52
C ALA A 17 -13.61 37.32 -19.13
N VAL A 18 -12.94 36.73 -20.12
CA VAL A 18 -11.98 35.64 -19.93
C VAL A 18 -10.63 36.26 -19.59
N GLU A 19 -10.21 36.17 -18.34
CA GLU A 19 -8.92 36.71 -17.90
C GLU A 19 -7.91 35.58 -17.69
N VAL A 20 -6.70 35.77 -18.19
CA VAL A 20 -5.58 34.85 -18.04
C VAL A 20 -5.06 34.99 -16.61
N ALA A 21 -5.47 34.09 -15.74
CA ALA A 21 -5.06 34.08 -14.34
C ALA A 21 -3.87 33.14 -14.15
N SER A 22 -2.76 33.69 -13.66
CA SER A 22 -1.61 32.89 -13.20
C SER A 22 -2.06 31.97 -12.07
N LEU A 23 -2.04 30.66 -12.33
CA LEU A 23 -2.37 29.63 -11.34
C LEU A 23 -1.50 29.83 -10.08
N PRO A 24 -2.09 30.03 -8.88
CA PRO A 24 -1.32 30.08 -7.64
C PRO A 24 -0.53 28.78 -7.50
N GLU A 25 0.71 28.83 -7.01
CA GLU A 25 1.73 27.77 -7.12
C GLU A 25 1.30 26.38 -6.60
N VAL A 26 0.51 25.66 -7.40
CA VAL A 26 0.09 24.27 -7.15
C VAL A 26 1.31 23.33 -7.17
N ARG A 27 2.44 23.79 -7.70
CA ARG A 27 3.70 23.05 -7.86
C ARG A 27 4.25 22.52 -6.53
N VAL A 28 4.23 23.29 -5.45
CA VAL A 28 4.80 22.84 -4.15
C VAL A 28 3.94 21.73 -3.53
N ARG A 29 2.60 21.83 -3.66
CA ARG A 29 1.66 20.83 -3.13
C ARG A 29 1.62 19.56 -3.98
N ARG A 30 1.70 19.67 -5.31
CA ARG A 30 1.79 18.51 -6.23
C ARG A 30 3.14 17.82 -6.14
N ALA A 31 4.25 18.56 -6.04
CA ALA A 31 5.58 17.98 -5.88
C ALA A 31 5.70 17.21 -4.57
N ARG A 32 5.12 17.72 -3.46
CA ARG A 32 5.08 16.99 -2.18
C ARG A 32 4.19 15.74 -2.23
N ALA A 33 3.04 15.80 -2.92
CA ALA A 33 2.12 14.67 -3.08
C ALA A 33 2.63 13.60 -4.06
N LEU A 34 3.33 13.99 -5.13
CA LEU A 34 4.02 13.09 -6.07
C LEU A 34 5.29 12.51 -5.46
N ALA A 35 6.08 13.31 -4.73
CA ALA A 35 7.25 12.82 -4.00
C ALA A 35 6.86 11.85 -2.88
N SER A 36 5.71 12.05 -2.20
CA SER A 36 5.20 11.08 -1.23
C SER A 36 4.64 9.80 -1.87
N ALA A 37 4.12 9.88 -3.09
CA ALA A 37 3.52 8.74 -3.78
C ALA A 37 4.54 7.86 -4.53
N ILE A 38 5.66 8.44 -5.00
CA ILE A 38 6.62 7.77 -5.90
C ILE A 38 7.79 7.12 -5.15
N VAL A 39 8.23 7.67 -4.02
CA VAL A 39 9.56 7.32 -3.47
C VAL A 39 9.56 6.14 -2.48
N LYS A 40 8.40 5.58 -2.08
CA LYS A 40 8.36 4.61 -0.96
C LYS A 40 7.66 3.26 -1.13
N PRO A 41 6.67 3.00 -2.00
CA PRO A 41 5.86 1.79 -1.86
C PRO A 41 6.55 0.50 -2.32
N PHE A 42 7.28 0.52 -3.44
CA PHE A 42 7.65 -0.75 -4.11
C PHE A 42 8.74 -1.56 -3.38
N ASP A 43 9.85 -0.91 -2.98
CA ASP A 43 10.92 -1.63 -2.26
C ASP A 43 10.56 -1.88 -0.79
N ARG A 44 9.78 -0.98 -0.17
CA ARG A 44 9.33 -1.17 1.21
C ARG A 44 8.32 -2.29 1.33
N SER A 45 7.45 -2.51 0.35
CA SER A 45 6.47 -3.61 0.43
C SER A 45 7.14 -4.97 0.35
N ALA A 46 8.14 -5.15 -0.51
CA ALA A 46 8.94 -6.36 -0.54
C ALA A 46 9.70 -6.57 0.78
N ALA A 47 10.29 -5.50 1.33
CA ALA A 47 10.92 -5.54 2.65
C ALA A 47 9.92 -5.85 3.77
N LEU A 48 8.70 -5.29 3.75
CA LEU A 48 7.66 -5.54 4.75
C LEU A 48 7.22 -7.01 4.74
N VAL A 49 7.03 -7.59 3.54
CA VAL A 49 6.73 -9.02 3.41
C VAL A 49 7.87 -9.86 3.96
N PHE A 50 9.11 -9.54 3.61
CA PHE A 50 10.27 -10.31 4.06
C PHE A 50 10.48 -10.21 5.58
N PHE A 51 10.52 -8.99 6.12
CA PHE A 51 10.65 -8.75 7.56
C PHE A 51 9.47 -9.31 8.35
N GLY A 52 8.24 -9.16 7.83
CA GLY A 52 7.06 -9.74 8.43
C GLY A 52 7.14 -11.27 8.47
N ALA A 53 7.52 -11.91 7.37
CA ALA A 53 7.67 -13.36 7.30
C ALA A 53 8.78 -13.90 8.23
N VAL A 54 9.96 -13.27 8.19
CA VAL A 54 11.09 -13.66 9.06
C VAL A 54 10.75 -13.41 10.52
N GLY A 55 10.09 -12.30 10.86
CA GLY A 55 9.65 -11.99 12.21
C GLY A 55 8.60 -12.99 12.73
N LEU A 56 7.61 -13.32 11.90
CA LEU A 56 6.62 -14.37 12.18
C LEU A 56 7.28 -15.72 12.46
N LEU A 57 8.21 -16.13 11.60
CA LEU A 57 8.91 -17.40 11.72
C LEU A 57 9.81 -17.42 12.97
N GLY A 58 10.46 -16.30 13.27
CA GLY A 58 11.24 -16.11 14.48
C GLY A 58 10.41 -16.20 15.76
N VAL A 59 9.25 -15.54 15.81
CA VAL A 59 8.34 -15.61 16.96
C VAL A 59 7.77 -17.02 17.11
N LEU A 60 7.38 -17.68 16.02
CA LEU A 60 6.88 -19.05 16.06
C LEU A 60 7.91 -20.05 16.61
N VAL A 61 9.16 -19.96 16.13
CA VAL A 61 10.26 -20.79 16.64
C VAL A 61 10.54 -20.47 18.11
N PHE A 62 10.58 -19.18 18.47
CA PHE A 62 10.77 -18.74 19.84
C PHE A 62 9.69 -19.31 20.77
N GLU A 63 8.40 -19.18 20.43
CA GLU A 63 7.31 -19.73 21.23
C GLU A 63 7.36 -21.26 21.31
N THR A 64 7.69 -21.94 20.21
CA THR A 64 7.83 -23.40 20.18
C THR A 64 8.94 -23.87 21.11
N VAL A 65 10.12 -23.25 21.03
CA VAL A 65 11.28 -23.61 21.87
C VAL A 65 11.04 -23.21 23.32
N ALA A 66 10.49 -22.04 23.58
CA ALA A 66 10.18 -21.57 24.93
C ALA A 66 9.14 -22.48 25.60
N ALA A 67 8.09 -22.90 24.88
CA ALA A 67 7.11 -23.85 25.38
C ALA A 67 7.72 -25.25 25.60
N ALA A 68 8.53 -25.75 24.67
CA ALA A 68 9.18 -27.06 24.82
C ALA A 68 10.11 -27.10 26.04
N LEU A 69 10.89 -26.03 26.29
CA LEU A 69 11.84 -25.97 27.41
C LEU A 69 11.20 -25.64 28.76
N VAL A 70 10.18 -24.77 28.79
CA VAL A 70 9.60 -24.28 30.06
C VAL A 70 8.44 -25.17 30.53
N LEU A 71 7.65 -25.73 29.60
CA LEU A 71 6.51 -26.60 29.91
C LEU A 71 6.83 -28.09 29.75
N ASP A 72 8.07 -28.44 29.36
CA ASP A 72 8.56 -29.82 29.17
C ASP A 72 7.69 -30.65 28.20
N GLN A 73 7.14 -29.99 27.19
CA GLN A 73 6.25 -30.60 26.20
C GLN A 73 7.02 -31.19 25.02
N ASN A 74 6.43 -32.21 24.38
CA ASN A 74 6.93 -32.72 23.11
C ASN A 74 6.96 -31.57 22.08
N LEU A 75 8.05 -31.47 21.30
CA LEU A 75 8.24 -30.47 20.26
C LEU A 75 7.02 -30.30 19.34
N VAL A 76 6.33 -31.41 19.03
CA VAL A 76 5.13 -31.41 18.18
C VAL A 76 3.96 -30.69 18.86
N ASP A 77 3.73 -30.93 20.16
CA ASP A 77 2.67 -30.31 20.93
C ASP A 77 2.96 -28.83 21.21
N SER A 78 4.23 -28.51 21.46
CA SER A 78 4.70 -27.12 21.62
C SER A 78 4.54 -26.32 20.32
N PHE A 79 4.88 -26.93 19.18
CA PHE A 79 4.70 -26.29 17.88
C PHE A 79 3.21 -26.12 17.55
N TYR A 80 2.39 -27.15 17.77
CA TYR A 80 0.95 -27.05 17.59
C TYR A 80 0.32 -25.96 18.47
N GLY A 81 0.75 -25.88 19.73
CA GLY A 81 0.37 -24.82 20.68
C GLY A 81 0.80 -23.43 20.21
N ALA A 82 2.03 -23.28 19.72
CA ALA A 82 2.54 -22.01 19.18
C ALA A 82 1.78 -21.58 17.92
N VAL A 83 1.44 -22.52 17.02
CA VAL A 83 0.62 -22.22 15.83
C VAL A 83 -0.78 -21.76 16.24
N LYS A 84 -1.44 -22.43 17.20
CA LYS A 84 -2.75 -22.02 17.76
C LYS A 84 -2.69 -20.58 18.27
N THR A 85 -1.70 -20.28 19.10
CA THR A 85 -1.43 -18.94 19.61
C THR A 85 -1.22 -17.93 18.46
N LEU A 86 -0.40 -18.29 17.47
CA LEU A 86 -0.07 -17.44 16.33
C LEU A 86 -1.28 -17.08 15.48
N VAL A 87 -2.17 -18.05 15.21
CA VAL A 87 -3.42 -17.80 14.48
C VAL A 87 -4.52 -17.23 15.38
N THR A 88 -4.19 -16.86 16.62
CA THR A 88 -5.10 -16.31 17.64
C THR A 88 -6.24 -17.26 18.03
N VAL A 89 -6.07 -18.56 17.78
CA VAL A 89 -7.03 -19.61 18.14
C VAL A 89 -6.59 -20.20 19.48
N ASP A 90 -7.34 -19.91 20.55
CA ASP A 90 -7.25 -20.51 21.88
C ASP A 90 -5.81 -20.86 22.34
N PRO A 91 -5.17 -20.02 23.16
CA PRO A 91 -3.78 -20.23 23.57
C PRO A 91 -3.60 -21.57 24.29
N ASN A 92 -2.43 -22.21 24.09
CA ASN A 92 -2.12 -23.54 24.62
C ASN A 92 -2.52 -23.64 26.12
N PRO A 93 -3.43 -24.57 26.49
CA PRO A 93 -3.96 -24.63 27.85
C PRO A 93 -2.86 -24.82 28.91
N ALA A 94 -1.74 -25.45 28.56
CA ALA A 94 -0.61 -25.62 29.47
C ALA A 94 0.09 -24.30 29.83
N VAL A 95 -0.09 -23.23 29.05
CA VAL A 95 0.39 -21.88 29.42
C VAL A 95 -0.39 -21.34 30.61
N LYS A 96 -1.63 -21.80 30.86
CA LYS A 96 -2.44 -21.40 32.02
C LYS A 96 -1.87 -21.91 33.34
N ASP A 97 -1.22 -23.07 33.30
CA ASP A 97 -0.62 -23.71 34.47
C ASP A 97 0.89 -23.37 34.62
N GLY A 98 1.47 -22.72 33.62
CA GLY A 98 2.88 -22.31 33.63
C GLY A 98 3.21 -21.14 34.58
N PRO A 99 4.51 -20.88 34.81
CA PRO A 99 4.99 -19.79 35.67
C PRO A 99 4.47 -18.42 35.24
N GLU A 100 4.22 -17.51 36.19
CA GLU A 100 3.67 -16.17 35.89
C GLU A 100 4.54 -15.34 34.93
N TRP A 101 5.86 -15.42 35.07
CA TRP A 101 6.80 -14.73 34.17
C TRP A 101 6.71 -15.23 32.73
N PHE A 102 6.43 -16.53 32.54
CA PHE A 102 6.30 -17.15 31.23
C PHE A 102 5.01 -16.70 30.54
N LYS A 103 3.91 -16.58 31.29
CA LYS A 103 2.64 -16.02 30.78
C LYS A 103 2.83 -14.60 30.24
N LEU A 104 3.59 -13.78 30.95
CA LEU A 104 3.88 -12.41 30.52
C LEU A 104 4.79 -12.39 29.28
N ALA A 105 5.80 -13.26 29.21
CA ALA A 105 6.67 -13.39 28.04
C ALA A 105 5.91 -13.83 26.78
N ILE A 106 5.06 -14.86 26.89
CA ILE A 106 4.22 -15.33 25.78
C ILE A 106 3.17 -14.29 25.37
N SER A 107 2.60 -13.56 26.33
CA SER A 107 1.66 -12.47 25.98
C SER A 107 2.36 -11.35 25.20
N ALA A 108 3.60 -11.02 25.56
CA ALA A 108 4.40 -10.06 24.81
C ALA A 108 4.78 -10.58 23.42
N SER A 109 5.15 -11.87 23.29
CA SER A 109 5.45 -12.46 21.97
C SER A 109 4.24 -12.48 21.06
N MET A 110 3.02 -12.71 21.58
CA MET A 110 1.77 -12.61 20.82
C MET A 110 1.56 -11.21 20.22
N LEU A 111 1.82 -10.15 20.98
CA LEU A 111 1.71 -8.77 20.47
C LEU A 111 2.72 -8.51 19.35
N ILE A 112 3.95 -9.00 19.51
CA ILE A 112 5.01 -8.89 18.50
C ILE A 112 4.64 -9.70 17.25
N ALA A 113 4.11 -10.92 17.41
CA ALA A 113 3.62 -11.76 16.32
C ALA A 113 2.53 -11.03 15.53
N LEU A 114 1.60 -10.38 16.21
CA LEU A 114 0.52 -9.63 15.58
C LEU A 114 1.04 -8.46 14.75
N LEU A 115 2.04 -7.73 15.24
CA LEU A 115 2.70 -6.66 14.48
C LEU A 115 3.38 -7.20 13.22
N PHE A 116 4.11 -8.32 13.33
CA PHE A 116 4.73 -8.96 12.17
C PHE A 116 3.70 -9.51 11.17
N ALA A 117 2.60 -10.09 11.65
CA ALA A 117 1.50 -10.55 10.81
C ALA A 117 0.81 -9.41 10.07
N ALA A 118 0.59 -8.28 10.73
CA ALA A 118 0.05 -7.08 10.11
C ALA A 118 1.01 -6.53 9.04
N ALA A 119 2.31 -6.44 9.34
CA ALA A 119 3.33 -6.00 8.40
C ALA A 119 3.45 -6.95 7.19
N PHE A 120 3.42 -8.26 7.42
CA PHE A 120 3.43 -9.26 6.37
C PHE A 120 2.20 -9.13 5.46
N THR A 121 1.02 -9.05 6.06
CA THR A 121 -0.25 -8.96 5.32
C THR A 121 -0.32 -7.66 4.51
N GLY A 122 0.02 -6.52 5.13
CA GLY A 122 0.05 -5.23 4.44
C GLY A 122 1.04 -5.21 3.27
N GLY A 123 2.24 -5.74 3.47
CA GLY A 123 3.23 -5.87 2.40
C GLY A 123 2.77 -6.81 1.27
N LEU A 124 2.10 -7.91 1.62
CA LEU A 124 1.63 -8.91 0.66
C LEU A 124 0.50 -8.35 -0.20
N VAL A 125 -0.47 -7.68 0.43
CA VAL A 125 -1.59 -7.02 -0.24
C VAL A 125 -1.08 -5.93 -1.18
N GLU A 126 -0.16 -5.07 -0.73
CA GLU A 126 0.44 -4.03 -1.57
C GLU A 126 1.21 -4.62 -2.76
N ARG A 127 1.94 -5.72 -2.56
CA ARG A 127 2.65 -6.41 -3.65
C ARG A 127 1.70 -7.06 -4.65
N LEU A 128 0.58 -7.62 -4.18
CA LEU A 128 -0.44 -8.25 -5.02
C LEU A 128 -1.19 -7.20 -5.86
N ILE A 129 -1.59 -6.09 -5.23
CA ILE A 129 -2.29 -4.98 -5.88
C ILE A 129 -1.36 -4.23 -6.83
N GLY A 130 -0.12 -3.95 -6.43
CA GLY A 130 0.89 -3.29 -7.25
C GLY A 130 1.16 -4.02 -8.57
N ARG A 131 1.30 -5.36 -8.53
CA ARG A 131 1.43 -6.19 -9.74
C ARG A 131 0.21 -6.11 -10.65
N ARG A 132 -1.00 -6.13 -10.08
CA ARG A 132 -2.26 -6.00 -10.84
C ARG A 132 -2.43 -4.61 -11.44
N LEU A 133 -2.08 -3.56 -10.72
CA LEU A 133 -2.09 -2.18 -11.22
C LEU A 133 -1.10 -1.99 -12.36
N THR A 134 0.13 -2.54 -12.27
CA THR A 134 1.05 -2.54 -13.41
C THR A 134 0.56 -3.38 -14.59
N GLY A 135 -0.28 -4.40 -14.37
CA GLY A 135 -0.94 -5.15 -15.46
C GLY A 135 -2.15 -4.44 -16.08
N LEU A 136 -2.89 -3.65 -15.28
CA LEU A 136 -4.03 -2.85 -15.73
C LEU A 136 -3.60 -1.52 -16.39
N LEU A 137 -2.52 -0.89 -15.89
CA LEU A 137 -1.83 0.23 -16.56
C LEU A 137 -0.82 -0.24 -17.62
N GLY A 138 -0.51 -1.54 -17.70
CA GLY A 138 0.50 -2.12 -18.59
C GLY A 138 -0.09 -2.98 -19.70
N ARG A 139 -0.65 -2.31 -20.71
CA ARG A 139 -0.68 -2.72 -22.14
C ARG A 139 -1.30 -1.66 -23.04
N ARG A 140 -1.82 -0.58 -22.47
CA ARG A 140 -1.91 0.71 -23.15
C ARG A 140 -0.85 1.60 -22.54
N ALA A 141 0.35 1.59 -23.10
CA ALA A 141 1.27 2.70 -22.92
C ALA A 141 0.45 3.97 -23.13
N VAL A 142 0.26 4.77 -22.08
CA VAL A 142 -0.40 6.08 -22.20
C VAL A 142 0.41 6.82 -23.26
N PRO A 143 -0.17 7.14 -24.43
CA PRO A 143 0.55 7.85 -25.46
C PRO A 143 1.14 9.13 -24.85
N ARG A 144 2.41 9.43 -25.15
CA ARG A 144 3.15 10.57 -24.55
C ARG A 144 2.54 11.94 -24.90
N SER A 145 1.53 11.97 -25.75
CA SER A 145 0.72 13.10 -26.17
C SER A 145 -0.73 12.61 -26.37
N ASP A 146 -1.72 13.48 -26.14
CA ASP A 146 -3.18 13.19 -26.21
C ASP A 146 -3.79 12.41 -25.02
N HIS A 147 -3.38 12.73 -23.78
CA HIS A 147 -4.04 12.20 -22.57
C HIS A 147 -4.62 13.31 -21.70
N VAL A 148 -5.84 13.11 -21.19
CA VAL A 148 -6.52 14.05 -20.29
C VAL A 148 -6.46 13.48 -18.87
N VAL A 149 -5.86 14.25 -17.95
CA VAL A 149 -5.83 13.90 -16.52
C VAL A 149 -7.00 14.58 -15.80
N VAL A 150 -8.02 13.80 -15.46
CA VAL A 150 -9.15 14.29 -14.65
C VAL A 150 -8.77 14.19 -13.17
N VAL A 151 -8.61 15.34 -12.50
CA VAL A 151 -8.32 15.39 -11.06
C VAL A 151 -9.63 15.59 -10.29
N GLY A 152 -10.11 14.52 -9.65
CA GLY A 152 -11.35 14.49 -8.88
C GLY A 152 -12.49 13.79 -9.63
N LEU A 153 -13.04 12.71 -9.06
CA LEU A 153 -14.14 11.92 -9.63
C LEU A 153 -15.50 12.28 -9.01
N GLY A 154 -15.74 13.58 -8.80
CA GLY A 154 -17.06 14.06 -8.44
C GLY A 154 -18.03 14.01 -9.64
N GLN A 155 -19.26 14.50 -9.46
CA GLN A 155 -20.27 14.61 -10.53
C GLN A 155 -19.73 15.33 -11.78
N VAL A 156 -18.97 16.40 -11.58
CA VAL A 156 -18.34 17.18 -12.67
C VAL A 156 -17.19 16.40 -13.31
N GLY A 157 -16.34 15.76 -12.51
CA GLY A 157 -15.21 14.98 -13.01
C GLY A 157 -15.62 13.77 -13.83
N LEU A 158 -16.65 13.04 -13.40
CA LEU A 158 -17.25 11.93 -14.14
C LEU A 158 -17.87 12.41 -15.46
N ARG A 159 -18.60 13.52 -15.45
CA ARG A 159 -19.17 14.10 -16.69
C ARG A 159 -18.09 14.51 -17.68
N LEU A 160 -17.01 15.13 -17.22
CA LEU A 160 -15.88 15.50 -18.08
C LEU A 160 -15.14 14.26 -18.61
N ALA A 161 -14.96 13.23 -17.78
CA ALA A 161 -14.36 11.96 -18.21
C ALA A 161 -15.19 11.29 -19.31
N PHE A 162 -16.52 11.27 -19.18
CA PHE A 162 -17.41 10.73 -20.20
C PHE A 162 -17.48 11.60 -21.45
N ALA A 163 -17.44 12.93 -21.33
CA ALA A 163 -17.46 13.85 -22.47
C ALA A 163 -16.14 13.84 -23.27
N ALA A 164 -15.01 13.62 -22.61
CA ALA A 164 -13.70 13.49 -23.25
C ALA A 164 -13.51 12.12 -23.94
N ALA A 165 -14.22 11.08 -23.52
CA ALA A 165 -14.10 9.73 -24.08
C ALA A 165 -14.47 9.61 -25.58
N PRO A 166 -15.50 10.29 -26.12
CA PRO A 166 -15.77 10.29 -27.57
C PRO A 166 -14.75 11.12 -28.38
N LEU A 167 -14.23 12.22 -27.83
CA LEU A 167 -13.31 13.13 -28.54
C LEU A 167 -11.96 12.46 -28.87
N ARG A 168 -11.57 11.41 -28.14
CA ARG A 168 -10.37 10.60 -28.45
C ARG A 168 -10.40 9.93 -29.83
N HIS A 169 -11.58 9.74 -30.41
CA HIS A 169 -11.73 9.11 -31.73
C HIS A 169 -11.61 10.12 -32.90
N LEU A 170 -11.67 11.43 -32.63
CA LEU A 170 -11.61 12.49 -33.65
C LEU A 170 -10.24 13.18 -33.75
N GLY A 171 -9.41 13.12 -32.71
CA GLY A 171 -8.06 13.72 -32.68
C GLY A 171 -7.01 13.00 -33.57
N GLY A 172 -7.33 11.83 -34.11
CA GLY A 172 -6.41 11.04 -34.96
C GLY A 172 -6.44 11.38 -36.46
N ARG A 173 -7.21 12.38 -36.89
CA ARG A 173 -7.46 12.64 -38.34
C ARG A 173 -6.88 13.95 -38.89
N HIS A 174 -6.07 14.66 -38.11
CA HIS A 174 -5.32 15.83 -38.58
C HIS A 174 -3.84 15.73 -38.23
N ARG A 175 -3.15 14.82 -38.91
CA ARG A 175 -1.76 14.99 -39.36
C ARG A 175 -1.64 14.40 -40.76
#